data_AF-A0A6N3ZY88-F1
#
_entry.id   AF-A0A6N3ZY88-F1
#
_cell.length_a   1.000
_cell.length_b   1.000
_cell.length_c   1.000
_cell.angle_alpha   90.00
_cell.angle_beta   90.00
_cell.angle_gamma   90.00
#
_symmetry.space_group_name_H-M   'P 1'
#
loop_
_entity.id
_entity.type
_entity.pdbx_description
1 polymer ?
#
loop_
_entity_poly.entity_id
_entity_poly.type
_entity_poly.pdbx_seq_one_letter_code
_entity_poly.pdbx_strand_id
1 'polypeptide(L)' 'MGTKKPFRIKKTSDFQRVFAKHKSFANRYFVVYSDTQPKEVDVSHWRIGLSVSKKIGKAHERVWVK' A
#
# COMPACT_ATOMS: atom_id res chain seq x y z
N MET A 1 -18.11 1.32 -16.45
CA MET A 1 -17.18 2.18 -15.68
C MET A 1 -15.92 1.41 -15.33
N GLY A 2 -14.82 1.69 -16.03
CA GLY A 2 -13.56 0.96 -15.90
C GLY A 2 -12.95 1.13 -14.51
N THR A 3 -12.72 -0.01 -13.85
CA THR A 3 -12.18 -0.14 -12.49
C THR A 3 -10.95 0.75 -12.21
N LYS A 4 -10.89 1.34 -11.01
CA LYS A 4 -9.77 2.09 -10.38
C LYS A 4 -8.44 1.32 -10.25
N LYS A 5 -8.18 0.33 -11.12
CA LYS A 5 -6.98 -0.50 -11.22
C LYS A 5 -5.65 0.29 -11.25
N PRO A 6 -5.51 1.46 -11.91
CA PRO A 6 -4.20 2.13 -11.97
C PRO A 6 -3.74 2.71 -10.63
N PHE A 7 -4.66 2.96 -9.69
CA PHE A 7 -4.37 3.53 -8.37
C PHE A 7 -3.94 2.49 -7.33
N ARG A 8 -3.84 1.19 -7.67
CA ARG A 8 -3.56 0.14 -6.68
C ARG A 8 -2.19 -0.50 -6.86
N ILE A 9 -1.45 -0.61 -5.77
CA ILE A 9 -0.22 -1.41 -5.71
C ILE A 9 -0.63 -2.89 -5.51
N LYS A 10 -0.17 -3.76 -6.41
CA LYS A 10 -0.38 -5.21 -6.33
C LYS A 10 0.90 -6.03 -6.31
N LYS A 11 1.98 -5.54 -6.91
CA LYS A 11 3.24 -6.27 -7.02
C LYS A 11 3.98 -6.27 -5.68
N THR A 12 4.46 -7.42 -5.24
CA THR A 12 5.26 -7.54 -4.01
C THR A 12 6.52 -6.70 -4.05
N SER A 13 7.17 -6.60 -5.21
CA SER A 13 8.37 -5.77 -5.41
C SER A 13 8.15 -4.29 -5.11
N ASP A 14 6.96 -3.77 -5.45
CA ASP A 14 6.60 -2.37 -5.15
C ASP A 14 6.44 -2.15 -3.64
N PHE A 15 5.84 -3.12 -2.92
CA PHE A 15 5.76 -3.07 -1.46
C PHE A 15 7.15 -3.10 -0.81
N GLN A 16 8.02 -4.01 -1.24
CA GLN A 16 9.41 -4.09 -0.74
C GLN A 16 10.16 -2.78 -0.96
N ARG A 17 10.01 -2.14 -2.12
CA ARG A 17 10.62 -0.84 -2.43
C ARG A 17 10.16 0.26 -1.46
N VAL A 18 8.84 0.33 -1.21
CA VAL A 18 8.28 1.34 -0.30
C VAL A 18 8.75 1.10 1.14
N PHE A 19 8.84 -0.15 1.58
CA PHE A 19 9.36 -0.49 2.92
C PHE A 19 10.85 -0.15 3.06
N ALA A 20 11.66 -0.39 2.02
CA ALA A 20 13.10 -0.11 2.05
C ALA A 20 13.45 1.38 2.22
N LYS A 21 12.55 2.29 1.82
CA LYS A 21 12.78 3.74 1.95
C LYS A 21 12.52 4.31 3.35
N HIS A 22 11.97 3.51 4.29
CA HIS A 22 11.80 3.84 5.71
C HIS A 22 11.06 5.15 6.05
N LYS A 23 10.44 5.83 5.08
CA LYS A 23 9.64 7.04 5.31
C LYS A 23 8.22 6.65 5.72
N SER A 24 7.99 6.58 7.04
CA SER A 24 6.72 6.12 7.62
C SER A 24 6.19 7.04 8.70
N PHE A 25 4.86 7.00 8.87
CA PHE A 25 4.13 7.64 9.95
C PHE A 25 3.26 6.58 10.62
N ALA A 26 3.28 6.52 11.95
CA ALA A 26 2.57 5.50 12.71
C ALA A 26 1.61 6.13 13.72
N ASN A 27 0.44 5.52 13.86
CA ASN A 27 -0.46 5.74 14.99
C ASN A 27 -0.80 4.38 15.64
N ARG A 28 -1.69 4.39 16.65
CA ARG A 28 -2.08 3.17 17.40
C ARG A 28 -2.61 2.04 16.51
N TYR A 29 -3.20 2.35 15.35
CA TYR A 29 -3.92 1.40 14.52
C TYR A 29 -3.24 1.13 13.17
N PHE A 30 -2.46 2.08 12.65
CA PHE A 30 -1.94 2.04 11.29
C PHE A 30 -0.50 2.55 11.22
N VAL A 31 0.24 1.98 10.27
CA VAL A 31 1.53 2.49 9.82
C VAL A 31 1.40 2.81 8.33
N VAL A 32 1.59 4.07 7.98
CA VAL A 32 1.53 4.57 6.61
C VAL A 32 2.95 4.77 6.11
N TYR A 33 3.30 4.09 5.02
CA TYR A 33 4.54 4.33 4.30
C TYR A 33 4.26 5.25 3.13
N SER A 34 5.09 6.28 2.98
CA SER A 34 5.02 7.20 1.85
C SER A 34 6.31 7.12 1.05
N ASP A 35 6.18 6.99 -0.27
CA ASP A 35 7.30 7.07 -1.19
C ASP A 35 7.06 8.20 -2.19
N THR A 36 8.03 9.09 -2.35
CA THR A 36 8.07 9.99 -3.50
C THR A 36 8.35 9.15 -4.74
N GLN A 37 7.37 9.09 -5.65
CA GLN A 37 7.48 8.28 -6.86
C GLN A 37 8.80 8.59 -7.60
N PRO A 38 9.54 7.57 -8.07
CA PRO A 38 10.71 7.80 -8.91
C PRO A 38 10.28 8.60 -10.14
N LYS A 39 11.05 9.64 -10.48
CA LYS A 39 10.79 10.53 -11.63
C LYS A 39 10.66 9.79 -12.97
N GLU A 40 11.20 8.57 -13.06
CA GLU A 40 11.20 7.72 -14.27
C GLU A 40 9.91 6.91 -14.47
N VAL A 41 9.04 6.79 -13.45
CA VAL A 41 7.78 6.06 -13.64
C VAL A 41 6.73 7.09 -14.01
N ASP A 42 6.27 7.03 -15.26
CA ASP A 42 5.21 7.86 -15.86
C ASP A 42 3.84 7.52 -15.25
N VAL A 43 3.73 7.58 -13.92
CA VAL A 43 2.49 7.37 -13.21
C VAL A 43 1.89 8.74 -12.99
N SER A 44 1.02 9.15 -13.92
CA SER A 44 0.18 10.34 -13.84
C SER A 44 -0.73 10.39 -12.57
N HIS A 45 -0.67 9.38 -11.69
CA HIS A 45 -1.59 9.18 -10.57
C HIS A 45 -0.92 8.57 -9.33
N TRP A 46 -1.47 8.82 -8.15
CA TRP A 46 -1.06 8.19 -6.90
C TRP A 46 -1.42 6.70 -6.86
N ARG A 47 -0.71 5.90 -6.06
CA ARG A 47 -1.00 4.47 -5.86
C ARG A 47 -1.07 4.12 -4.38
N ILE A 48 -1.99 3.24 -4.01
CA ILE A 48 -2.18 2.75 -2.65
C ILE A 48 -2.12 1.23 -2.58
N GLY A 49 -1.47 0.72 -1.54
CA GLY A 49 -1.42 -0.69 -1.20
C GLY A 49 -1.76 -0.90 0.27
N LEU A 50 -2.57 -1.91 0.57
CA LEU A 50 -2.97 -2.25 1.93
C LEU A 50 -2.33 -3.59 2.30
N SER A 51 -1.44 -3.56 3.30
CA SER A 51 -0.89 -4.74 3.94
C SER A 51 -1.58 -4.93 5.29
N VAL A 52 -2.14 -6.12 5.51
CA VAL A 52 -2.83 -6.47 6.75
C VAL A 52 -2.19 -7.74 7.29
N SER A 53 -1.71 -7.68 8.54
CA SER A 53 -1.07 -8.81 9.20
C SER A 53 -2.06 -9.98 9.37
N LYS A 54 -1.57 -11.22 9.22
CA LYS A 54 -2.35 -12.42 9.55
C LYS A 54 -2.73 -12.49 11.04
N LYS A 55 -2.03 -11.74 11.91
CA LYS A 55 -2.29 -11.67 13.35
C LYS A 55 -3.60 -10.97 13.72
N ILE A 56 -4.18 -10.18 12.82
CA ILE A 56 -5.41 -9.40 13.07
C ILE A 56 -6.63 -10.28 13.28
N GLY A 57 -6.64 -11.51 12.73
CA GLY A 57 -7.71 -12.48 12.91
C GLY A 57 -8.09 -13.21 11.63
N LYS A 58 -9.36 -13.60 11.48
CA LYS A 58 -9.89 -14.42 10.38
C LYS A 58 -9.91 -13.65 9.05
N ALA A 59 -10.08 -14.40 7.95
CA ALA A 59 -10.02 -13.81 6.61
C ALA A 59 -11.05 -12.71 6.37
N HIS A 60 -12.28 -12.88 6.85
CA HIS A 60 -13.33 -11.87 6.69
C HIS A 60 -12.99 -10.58 7.44
N GLU A 61 -12.50 -10.66 8.68
CA GLU A 61 -12.06 -9.49 9.48
C GLU A 61 -10.98 -8.68 8.74
N ARG A 62 -10.03 -9.35 8.09
CA ARG A 62 -8.99 -8.66 7.29
C ARG A 62 -9.52 -8.01 6.01
N VAL A 63 -10.69 -8.42 5.52
CA VAL A 63 -11.35 -7.80 4.38
C VAL A 63 -12.06 -6.51 4.81
N TRP A 64 -12.63 -6.46 6.02
CA TRP A 64 -13.21 -5.22 6.56
C TRP A 64 -12.18 -4.09 6.72
N VAL A 65 -10.91 -4.43 6.92
CA VAL A 65 -9.80 -3.45 7.02
C VAL A 65 -9.36 -2.93 5.64
N LYS A 66 -9.70 -3.62 4.55
CA LYS A 66 -9.24 -3.32 3.18
C LYS A 66 -10.26 -2.54 2.37
#